data_AF-A0A520HHI1-F1
#
_entry.id   AF-A0A520HHI1-F1
#
_cell.length_a   1.000
_cell.length_b   1.000
_cell.length_c   1.000
_cell.angle_alpha   90.00
_cell.angle_beta   90.00
_cell.angle_gamma   90.00
#
_symmetry.space_group_name_H-M   'P 1'
#
loop_
_entity.id
_entity.type
_entity.pdbx_description
1 polymer ?
#
loop_
_entity_poly.entity_id
_entity_poly.type
_entity_poly.pdbx_seq_one_letter_code
_entity_poly.pdbx_strand_id
1 'polypeptide(L)' 'MNSTSLQEAKASSAIENIFTTDDELYRAFSEQNGELASEPTKEVLRYREALWEGFHYLQQQGGFSLDYFIR' A
#
# COMPACT_ATOMS: atom_id res chain seq x y z
N MET A 1 -4.14 -11.26 6.73
CA MET A 1 -3.71 -11.44 5.32
C MET A 1 -2.73 -10.34 4.96
N ASN A 2 -1.58 -10.26 5.66
CA ASN A 2 -0.81 -9.01 5.69
C ASN A 2 0.42 -9.05 4.77
N SER A 3 0.94 -10.22 4.44
CA SER A 3 2.12 -10.36 3.57
C SER A 3 1.79 -10.27 2.08
N THR A 4 0.69 -10.88 1.62
CA THR A 4 0.35 -10.91 0.18
C THR A 4 0.09 -9.52 -0.39
N SER A 5 -0.68 -8.69 0.33
CA SER A 5 -0.96 -7.30 -0.09
C SER A 5 0.30 -6.43 -0.07
N LEU A 6 1.21 -6.67 0.87
CA LEU A 6 2.50 -5.97 0.94
C LEU A 6 3.44 -6.38 -0.20
N GLN A 7 3.48 -7.67 -0.54
CA GLN A 7 4.26 -8.19 -1.66
C GLN A 7 3.74 -7.66 -3.00
N GLU A 8 2.42 -7.61 -3.17
CA GLU A 8 1.80 -7.04 -4.36
C GLU A 8 2.13 -5.56 -4.51
N ALA A 9 1.98 -4.77 -3.43
CA ALA A 9 2.31 -3.36 -3.45
C ALA A 9 3.79 -3.12 -3.80
N LYS A 10 4.71 -3.91 -3.26
CA LYS A 10 6.15 -3.84 -3.59
C LYS A 10 6.39 -4.17 -5.07
N ALA A 11 5.78 -5.23 -5.59
CA ALA A 11 5.93 -5.63 -6.98
C ALA A 11 5.37 -4.60 -7.96
N SER A 12 4.19 -4.04 -7.65
CA SER A 12 3.56 -2.97 -8.43
C SER A 12 4.40 -1.68 -8.41
N SER A 13 4.89 -1.27 -7.23
CA SER A 13 5.73 -0.07 -7.08
C SER A 13 7.08 -0.21 -7.81
N ALA A 14 7.62 -1.43 -7.91
CA ALA A 14 8.86 -1.69 -8.65
C ALA A 14 8.72 -1.40 -10.16
N ILE A 15 7.52 -1.54 -10.74
CA ILE A 15 7.24 -1.16 -12.14
C ILE A 15 7.40 0.35 -12.33
N GLU A 16 7.13 1.14 -11.30
CA GLU A 16 7.25 2.61 -11.29
C GLU A 16 8.65 3.10 -10.86
N ASN A 17 9.64 2.20 -10.77
CA ASN A 17 10.99 2.47 -10.28
C ASN A 17 11.07 2.87 -8.79
N ILE A 18 10.08 2.48 -7.99
CA ILE A 18 10.11 2.64 -6.54
C ILE A 18 10.63 1.36 -5.91
N PHE A 19 11.83 1.42 -5.32
CA PHE A 19 12.52 0.28 -4.74
C PHE A 19 12.74 0.43 -3.24
N THR A 20 12.47 -0.64 -2.50
CA THR A 20 12.70 -0.78 -1.06
C THR A 20 12.98 -2.24 -0.72
N THR A 21 13.51 -2.51 0.47
CA THR A 21 13.80 -3.87 0.96
C THR A 21 12.67 -4.43 1.81
N ASP A 22 12.61 -5.76 1.94
CA ASP A 22 11.64 -6.40 2.82
C ASP A 22 11.86 -6.00 4.29
N ASP A 23 13.13 -5.91 4.72
CA ASP A 23 13.48 -5.49 6.08
C ASP A 23 13.00 -4.06 6.38
N GLU A 24 13.17 -3.12 5.46
CA GLU A 24 12.67 -1.75 5.59
C GLU A 24 11.14 -1.72 5.66
N LEU A 25 10.46 -2.51 4.82
CA LEU A 25 9.00 -2.62 4.84
C LEU A 25 8.48 -3.21 6.14
N TYR A 26 9.08 -4.29 6.64
CA TYR A 26 8.66 -4.92 7.89
C TYR A 26 8.94 -4.05 9.10
N ARG A 27 10.07 -3.34 9.11
CA ARG A 27 10.38 -2.36 10.17
C ARG A 27 9.35 -1.22 10.16
N ALA A 28 9.14 -0.61 8.99
CA ALA A 28 8.17 0.48 8.84
C ALA A 28 6.72 0.04 9.12
N PHE A 29 6.37 -1.21 8.83
CA PHE A 29 5.05 -1.76 9.14
C PHE A 29 4.85 -1.99 10.65
N SER A 30 5.91 -2.37 11.37
CA SER A 30 5.85 -2.68 12.80
C SER A 30 5.94 -1.41 13.65
N GLU A 31 6.68 -0.41 13.18
CA GLU A 31 6.74 0.93 13.78
C GLU A 31 5.48 1.70 13.39
N GLN A 32 4.48 1.77 14.28
CA GLN A 32 3.15 2.38 14.08
C GLN A 32 3.10 3.80 13.47
N ASN A 33 4.22 4.46 13.21
CA ASN A 33 4.27 5.82 12.71
C ASN A 33 5.09 6.02 11.42
N GLY A 34 5.83 5.03 10.88
CA GLY A 34 6.56 5.18 9.61
C GLY A 34 7.50 6.40 9.49
N GLU A 35 7.73 7.16 10.57
CA GLU A 35 8.46 8.44 10.55
C GLU A 35 9.94 8.24 10.19
N LEU A 36 10.47 7.05 10.50
CA LEU A 36 11.83 6.62 10.16
C LEU A 36 11.91 5.84 8.85
N ALA A 37 10.78 5.63 8.15
CA ALA A 37 10.76 4.91 6.88
C ALA A 37 11.27 5.81 5.75
N SER A 38 12.01 5.23 4.80
CA SER A 38 12.41 5.93 3.59
C SER A 38 11.19 6.26 2.72
N GLU A 39 11.27 7.31 1.91
CA GLU A 39 10.18 7.70 1.00
C GLU A 39 9.71 6.53 0.09
N PRO A 40 10.60 5.71 -0.52
CA PRO A 40 10.17 4.53 -1.28
C PRO A 40 9.41 3.51 -0.44
N THR A 41 9.80 3.34 0.83
CA THR A 41 9.10 2.44 1.76
C THR A 41 7.71 2.95 2.09
N LYS A 42 7.58 4.27 2.35
CA LYS A 42 6.28 4.90 2.59
C LYS A 42 5.37 4.77 1.37
N GLU A 43 5.91 4.92 0.17
CA GLU A 43 5.13 4.81 -1.06
C GLU A 43 4.58 3.40 -1.28
N VAL A 44 5.38 2.36 -1.04
CA VAL A 44 4.90 0.97 -1.07
C VAL A 44 3.81 0.72 -0.01
N LEU A 45 3.96 1.30 1.19
CA LEU A 45 2.94 1.17 2.26
C LEU A 45 1.63 1.89 1.88
N ARG A 46 1.72 3.07 1.24
CA ARG A 46 0.57 3.80 0.70
C ARG A 46 -0.15 3.03 -0.39
N TYR A 47 0.59 2.42 -1.33
CA TYR A 47 0.01 1.56 -2.35
C TYR A 47 -0.78 0.40 -1.76
N ARG A 48 -0.21 -0.25 -0.73
CA ARG A 48 -0.90 -1.32 0.00
C ARG A 48 -2.18 -0.80 0.66
N GLU A 49 -2.14 0.38 1.28
CA GLU A 49 -3.32 1.00 1.90
C GLU A 49 -4.40 1.32 0.88
N ALA A 50 -4.06 1.96 -0.24
CA ALA A 50 -4.99 2.24 -1.33
C ALA A 50 -5.64 0.96 -1.89
N LEU A 51 -4.87 -0.13 -2.00
CA LEU A 51 -5.40 -1.44 -2.41
C LEU A 51 -6.44 -1.98 -1.41
N TRP A 52 -6.17 -1.87 -0.11
CA TRP A 52 -7.13 -2.27 0.93
C TRP A 52 -8.37 -1.37 0.96
N GLU A 53 -8.20 -0.07 0.84
CA GLU A 53 -9.31 0.88 0.77
C GLU A 53 -10.22 0.60 -0.43
N GLY A 54 -9.65 0.33 -1.60
CA GLY A 54 -10.40 -0.06 -2.79
C GLY A 54 -11.15 -1.37 -2.64
N PHE A 55 -10.51 -2.37 -2.04
CA PHE A 55 -11.17 -3.64 -1.73
C PHE A 55 -12.36 -3.45 -0.78
N HIS A 56 -12.17 -2.70 0.31
CA HIS A 56 -13.24 -2.42 1.26
C HIS A 56 -14.36 -1.58 0.65
N TYR A 57 -14.03 -0.62 -0.20
CA TYR A 57 -15.01 0.17 -0.93
C TYR A 57 -15.88 -0.71 -1.82
N LEU A 58 -15.27 -1.61 -2.61
CA LEU A 58 -15.98 -2.57 -3.45
C LEU A 58 -16.90 -3.49 -2.64
N GLN A 59 -16.44 -3.98 -1.49
CA GLN A 59 -17.27 -4.82 -0.63
C GLN A 59 -18.51 -4.08 -0.10
N GLN A 60 -18.41 -2.77 0.15
CA GLN A 60 -19.51 -1.97 0.69
C GLN A 60 -20.47 -1.47 -0.39
N GLN A 61 -19.94 -1.02 -1.54
CA GLN A 61 -20.71 -0.32 -2.57
C GLN A 61 -21.08 -1.20 -3.77
N GLY A 62 -20.50 -2.40 -3.89
CA GLY A 62 -20.79 -3.36 -4.97
C GLY A 62 -20.18 -3.00 -6.33
N GLY A 63 -19.41 -1.91 -6.41
CA GLY A 63 -18.74 -1.47 -7.63
C GLY A 63 -17.96 -0.18 -7.39
N PHE A 64 -17.12 0.21 -8.35
CA PHE A 64 -16.46 1.51 -8.34
C PHE A 64 -17.43 2.61 -8.81
N SER A 65 -17.27 3.81 -8.25
CA SER A 65 -18.02 5.00 -8.67
C SER A 65 -17.05 6.16 -8.95
N LEU A 66 -17.54 7.24 -9.56
CA LEU A 66 -16.72 8.43 -9.74
C LEU A 66 -16.24 9.01 -8.40
N ASP A 67 -17.09 8.94 -7.36
CA ASP A 67 -16.78 9.41 -6.00
C ASP A 67 -15.59 8.68 -5.37
N TYR A 68 -15.30 7.44 -5.80
CA TYR A 68 -14.15 6.68 -5.34
C TYR A 68 -12.82 7.27 -5.86
N PHE A 69 -12.78 7.77 -7.10
CA PHE A 69 -11.54 8.23 -7.74
C PHE A 69 -11.20 9.69 -7.46
N ILE A 70 -12.16 10.48 -6.99
CA ILE A 70 -11.99 11.91 -6.69
C ILE A 70 -11.78 12.20 -5.21
N ARG A 71 -11.60 11.15 -4.41
CA ARG A 71 -11.54 11.22 -2.94
C ARG A 71 -10.19 11.70 -2.43
#